data_AF-F3CH55-F1
#
_entry.id   AF-F3CH55-F1
#
_cell.length_a   1.000
_cell.length_b   1.000
_cell.length_c   1.000
_cell.angle_alpha   90.00
_cell.angle_beta   90.00
_cell.angle_gamma   90.00
#
_symmetry.space_group_name_H-M   'P 1'
#
loop_
_entity.id
_entity.type
_entity.pdbx_description
1 polymer ?
#
loop_
_entity_poly.entity_id
_entity_poly.type
_entity_poly.pdbx_seq_one_letter_code
_entity_poly.pdbx_strand_id
1 'polypeptide(L)' 'KLKVAERPARTVRHPSTGAAIEIAAKKVVKFVSAKVLNDAINKGGVS' A
#
# COMPACT_ATOMS: atom_id res chain seq x y z
N LYS A 1 -11.87 5.66 6.43
CA LYS A 1 -12.57 5.57 5.12
C LYS A 1 -11.93 4.49 4.27
N LEU A 2 -12.69 3.47 3.87
CA LEU A 2 -12.23 2.50 2.88
C LEU A 2 -12.33 3.14 1.49
N LYS A 3 -11.25 3.09 0.71
CA LYS A 3 -11.18 3.55 -0.68
C LYS A 3 -10.68 2.41 -1.56
N VAL A 4 -11.23 2.26 -2.75
CA VAL A 4 -10.66 1.36 -3.75
C VAL A 4 -9.51 2.10 -4.44
N ALA A 5 -8.34 1.48 -4.51
CA ALA A 5 -7.18 1.98 -5.23
C ALA A 5 -6.81 1.01 -6.34
N GLU A 6 -6.54 1.53 -7.52
CA GLU A 6 -6.10 0.73 -8.66
C GLU A 6 -4.57 0.58 -8.60
N ARG A 7 -4.08 -0.66 -8.56
CA ARG A 7 -2.65 -0.94 -8.71
C ARG A 7 -2.42 -1.42 -10.14
N PRO A 8 -1.65 -0.67 -10.96
CA PRO A 8 -1.39 -1.04 -12.34
C PRO A 8 -0.56 -2.33 -12.42
N ALA A 9 -0.56 -2.92 -13.61
CA ALA A 9 0.29 -4.07 -13.90
C ALA A 9 1.76 -3.70 -13.70
N ARG A 10 2.51 -4.54 -13.01
CA ARG A 10 3.94 -4.30 -12.77
C ARG A 10 4.70 -5.59 -12.56
N THR A 11 5.97 -5.55 -12.91
CA THR A 11 6.92 -6.62 -12.62
C THR A 11 7.44 -6.47 -11.20
N VAL A 12 7.37 -7.54 -10.41
CA VAL A 12 7.94 -7.62 -9.06
C VAL A 12 8.92 -8.77 -8.98
N ARG A 13 9.90 -8.69 -8.06
CA ARG A 13 10.79 -9.80 -7.77
C ARG A 13 10.20 -10.71 -6.70
N HIS A 14 10.31 -12.01 -6.92
CA HIS A 14 9.92 -13.02 -5.95
C HIS A 14 10.83 -12.94 -4.71
N PRO A 15 10.28 -12.79 -3.50
CA PRO A 15 11.09 -12.54 -2.30
C PRO A 15 12.02 -13.73 -1.95
N SER A 16 11.66 -14.95 -2.32
CA SER A 16 12.48 -16.14 -2.01
C SER A 16 13.49 -16.51 -3.10
N THR A 17 13.28 -16.12 -4.37
CA THR A 17 14.08 -16.63 -5.51
C THR A 17 14.59 -15.54 -6.45
N GLY A 18 14.13 -14.30 -6.29
CA GLY A 18 14.55 -13.17 -7.13
C GLY A 18 13.99 -13.16 -8.55
N ALA A 19 13.25 -14.19 -8.96
CA ALA A 19 12.63 -14.27 -10.28
C ALA A 19 11.68 -13.09 -10.52
N ALA A 20 11.66 -12.57 -11.75
CA ALA A 20 10.73 -11.54 -12.15
C ALA A 20 9.34 -12.17 -12.38
N ILE A 21 8.32 -11.62 -11.72
CA ILE A 21 6.92 -12.05 -11.84
C ILE A 21 6.12 -10.85 -12.31
N GLU A 22 5.36 -11.03 -13.38
CA GLU A 22 4.38 -10.03 -13.83
C GLU A 22 3.07 -10.20 -13.08
N ILE A 23 2.60 -9.12 -12.46
CA ILE A 23 1.30 -9.08 -11.80
C ILE A 23 0.39 -8.17 -12.60
N ALA A 24 -0.77 -8.67 -13.02
CA ALA A 24 -1.79 -7.91 -13.71
C ALA A 24 -2.37 -6.77 -12.84
N ALA A 25 -2.96 -5.77 -13.49
CA ALA A 25 -3.62 -4.68 -12.80
C ALA A 25 -4.75 -5.21 -11.90
N LYS A 26 -4.80 -4.73 -10.66
CA LYS A 26 -5.84 -5.16 -9.71
C LYS A 26 -6.34 -4.03 -8.84
N LYS A 27 -7.62 -4.11 -8.49
CA LYS A 27 -8.26 -3.23 -7.52
C LYS A 27 -7.92 -3.73 -6.11
N VAL A 28 -7.34 -2.87 -5.29
CA VAL A 28 -7.06 -3.16 -3.88
C VAL A 28 -7.86 -2.23 -2.99
N VAL A 29 -8.37 -2.75 -1.88
CA VAL A 29 -9.03 -1.93 -0.88
C VAL A 29 -7.96 -1.29 0.00
N LYS A 30 -7.94 0.04 0.02
CA LYS A 30 -7.08 0.86 0.87
C LYS A 30 -7.90 1.41 2.02
N PHE A 31 -7.49 1.12 3.25
CA PHE A 31 -8.02 1.82 4.41
C PHE A 31 -7.31 3.16 4.58
N VAL A 32 -8.08 4.23 4.72
CA VAL A 32 -7.59 5.57 5.06
C VAL A 32 -8.02 5.85 6.49
N SER A 33 -7.04 5.87 7.39
CA SER A 33 -7.20 6.27 8.79
C SER A 33 -7.54 7.76 8.91
N ALA A 34 -8.27 8.13 9.96
CA ALA A 34 -8.56 9.53 10.27
C ALA A 34 -7.30 10.22 10.82
N LYS A 35 -7.21 11.54 10.62
CA LYS A 35 -6.08 12.36 11.10
C LYS A 35 -5.82 12.17 12.60
N VAL A 36 -6.88 12.18 13.42
CA VAL A 36 -6.79 11.96 14.88
C VAL A 36 -6.11 10.63 15.24
N LEU A 37 -6.37 9.56 14.47
CA LEU A 37 -5.76 8.25 14.69
C LEU A 37 -4.29 8.23 14.26
N ASN A 38 -3.96 8.84 13.13
CA ASN A 38 -2.57 8.95 12.68
C ASN A 38 -1.73 9.80 13.65
N ASP A 39 -2.28 10.93 14.10
CA ASP A 39 -1.60 11.85 15.02
C ASP A 39 -1.35 11.18 16.39
N ALA A 40 -2.30 10.37 16.88
CA ALA A 40 -2.15 9.61 18.13
C ALA A 40 -1.11 8.48 18.05
N ILE A 41 -1.01 7.80 16.90
CA ILE A 41 -0.07 6.68 16.70
C ILE A 41 1.35 7.17 16.40
N ASN A 42 1.49 8.28 15.67
CA ASN A 42 2.79 8.73 15.15
C ASN A 42 3.66 9.48 16.17
N LYS A 43 3.17 9.83 17.38
CA LYS A 43 3.90 10.41 18.54
C LYS A 43 5.14 11.35 18.29
N GLY A 44 5.27 11.99 17.14
CA GLY A 44 6.45 12.80 16.79
C GLY A 44 6.70 13.07 15.30
N GLY A 45 5.66 13.13 14.47
CA GLY A 45 5.81 13.35 13.01
C GLY A 45 5.56 14.79 12.57
N VAL A 46 6.28 15.76 13.15
CA VAL A 46 6.56 17.06 12.51
C VAL A 46 8.03 17.03 12.13
N SER A 47 8.29 16.90 10.84
CA SER A 47 9.57 17.18 10.18
C SER A 47 9.24 17.70 8.79
#